data_AF-A0A1B7LKE0-F1
#
_entry.id   AF-A0A1B7LKE0-F1
#
_cell.length_a   1.000
_cell.length_b   1.000
_cell.length_c   1.000
_cell.angle_alpha   90.00
_cell.angle_beta   90.00
_cell.angle_gamma   90.00
#
_symmetry.space_group_name_H-M   'P 1'
#
loop_
_entity.id
_entity.type
_entity.pdbx_description
1 polymer ?
#
loop_
_entity_poly.entity_id
_entity_poly.type
_entity_poly.pdbx_seq_one_letter_code
_entity_poly.pdbx_strand_id
1 'polypeptide(L)'
;MVSSIEVLDNKVNFLMAITEEIHREMNLNFDFNKFVIDNNLTSTQVVLIIKALTIMNYKRFNILNEYINEFKNDSRFDIILNDRKPTFNDFNEFLKSLNLDLDGETLLKSLQKQKIGENICNFLLEDKSNN
;
A
#
# COMPACT_ATOMS: atom_id res chain seq x y z
N MET A 1 26.85 13.83 -22.78
CA MET A 1 25.72 14.77 -22.58
C MET A 1 24.80 14.06 -21.60
N VAL A 2 24.63 14.57 -20.38
CA VAL A 2 23.77 13.92 -19.37
C VAL A 2 22.32 14.05 -19.82
N SER A 3 21.59 12.95 -19.82
CA SER A 3 20.17 12.95 -20.21
C SER A 3 19.31 13.64 -19.15
N SER A 4 18.17 14.21 -19.55
CA SER A 4 17.22 14.80 -18.58
C SER A 4 16.71 13.80 -17.55
N ILE A 5 16.66 12.50 -17.91
CA ILE A 5 16.27 11.40 -17.02
C ILE A 5 17.34 11.17 -15.95
N GLU A 6 18.62 11.08 -16.33
CA GLU A 6 19.72 10.96 -15.35
C GLU A 6 19.76 12.12 -14.36
N VAL A 7 19.42 13.34 -14.80
CA VAL A 7 19.34 14.50 -13.88
C VAL A 7 18.19 14.34 -12.88
N LEU A 8 17.05 13.80 -13.31
CA LEU A 8 15.90 13.54 -12.44
C LEU A 8 16.21 12.42 -11.43
N ASP A 9 16.80 11.32 -11.88
CA ASP A 9 17.18 10.20 -11.00
C ASP A 9 18.17 10.65 -9.92
N ASN A 10 19.17 11.45 -10.29
CA ASN A 10 20.11 12.03 -9.32
C ASN A 10 19.42 12.93 -8.29
N LYS A 11 18.40 13.71 -8.70
CA LYS A 11 17.63 14.55 -7.78
C LYS A 11 16.76 13.71 -6.84
N VAL A 12 16.13 12.65 -7.34
CA VAL A 12 15.35 11.71 -6.52
C VAL A 12 16.25 11.05 -5.48
N ASN A 13 17.42 10.55 -5.89
CA ASN A 13 18.40 9.94 -4.98
C ASN A 13 18.87 10.90 -3.90
N PHE A 14 19.13 12.17 -4.27
CA PHE A 14 19.50 13.20 -3.30
C PHE A 14 18.37 13.49 -2.30
N LEU A 15 17.12 13.59 -2.76
CA LEU A 15 15.96 13.77 -1.89
C LEU A 15 15.76 12.57 -0.95
N MET A 16 16.00 11.34 -1.42
CA MET A 16 15.96 10.15 -0.56
C MET A 16 17.02 10.22 0.54
N ALA A 17 18.26 10.61 0.21
CA ALA A 17 19.33 10.75 1.20
C ALA A 17 18.99 11.82 2.26
N ILE A 18 18.41 12.96 1.87
CA ILE A 18 17.90 13.97 2.81
C ILE A 18 16.81 13.37 3.71
N THR A 19 15.88 12.61 3.13
CA THR A 19 14.76 12.01 3.86
C THR A 19 15.25 11.03 4.92
N GLU A 20 16.29 10.23 4.63
CA GLU A 20 16.92 9.34 5.60
C GLU A 20 17.62 10.10 6.75
N GLU A 21 18.23 11.25 6.46
CA GLU A 21 18.83 12.09 7.49
C GLU A 21 17.77 12.73 8.39
N ILE A 22 16.69 13.27 7.79
CA ILE A 22 15.55 13.83 8.53
C ILE A 22 14.89 12.75 9.39
N HIS A 23 14.74 11.53 8.87
CA HIS A 23 14.22 10.40 9.65
C HIS A 23 15.03 10.17 10.93
N ARG A 24 16.36 10.14 10.81
CA ARG A 24 17.28 9.93 11.93
C ARG A 24 17.22 11.04 12.98
N GLU A 25 17.20 12.29 12.54
CA GLU A 25 17.25 13.45 13.44
C GLU A 25 15.89 13.81 14.06
N MET A 26 14.80 13.61 13.33
CA MET A 26 13.46 14.09 13.71
C MET A 26 12.45 12.97 14.03
N ASN A 27 12.87 11.71 13.94
CA ASN A 27 12.02 10.54 14.17
C ASN A 27 10.73 10.53 13.30
N LEU A 28 10.84 11.03 12.06
CA LEU A 28 9.75 11.05 11.07
C LEU A 28 9.85 9.83 10.16
N ASN A 29 8.86 8.94 10.14
CA ASN A 29 8.91 7.70 9.35
C ASN A 29 8.49 7.92 7.88
N PHE A 30 9.33 7.46 6.94
CA PHE A 30 9.12 7.54 5.48
C PHE A 30 9.09 6.18 4.77
N ASP A 31 8.90 5.07 5.50
CA ASP A 31 9.08 3.70 5.00
C ASP A 31 8.18 3.37 3.80
N PHE A 32 6.89 3.73 3.83
CA PHE A 32 6.01 3.47 2.68
C PHE A 32 6.30 4.43 1.51
N ASN A 33 6.70 5.68 1.75
CA ASN A 33 7.19 6.55 0.66
C ASN A 33 8.43 5.97 -0.03
N LYS A 34 9.38 5.46 0.75
CA LYS A 34 10.57 4.78 0.22
C LYS A 34 10.18 3.51 -0.54
N PHE A 35 9.29 2.70 0.02
CA PHE A 35 8.75 1.51 -0.66
C PHE A 35 8.14 1.85 -2.03
N VAL A 36 7.36 2.94 -2.12
CA VAL A 36 6.75 3.41 -3.37
C VAL A 36 7.81 3.75 -4.42
N ILE A 37 8.89 4.43 -4.02
CA ILE A 37 9.99 4.79 -4.93
C ILE A 37 10.78 3.55 -5.34
N ASP A 38 11.20 2.73 -4.39
CA ASP A 38 12.02 1.53 -4.62
C ASP A 38 11.32 0.52 -5.55
N ASN A 39 9.98 0.47 -5.50
CA ASN A 39 9.17 -0.41 -6.33
C ASN A 39 8.55 0.28 -7.56
N ASN A 40 8.95 1.52 -7.87
CA ASN A 40 8.46 2.29 -9.01
C ASN A 40 6.92 2.36 -9.13
N LEU A 41 6.23 2.51 -8.00
CA LEU A 41 4.77 2.53 -7.99
C LEU A 41 4.26 3.87 -8.53
N THR A 42 3.34 3.79 -9.48
CA THR A 42 2.62 4.95 -9.98
C THR A 42 1.64 5.48 -8.93
N SER A 43 1.30 6.76 -8.99
CA SER A 43 0.28 7.35 -8.11
C SER A 43 -1.07 6.62 -8.22
N THR A 44 -1.41 6.09 -9.40
CA THR A 44 -2.63 5.28 -9.59
C THR A 44 -2.57 3.99 -8.79
N GLN A 45 -1.46 3.25 -8.84
CA GLN A 45 -1.29 2.03 -8.06
C GLN A 45 -1.33 2.30 -6.56
N VAL A 46 -0.70 3.38 -6.10
CA VAL A 46 -0.78 3.82 -4.69
C VAL A 46 -2.23 4.05 -4.27
N VAL A 47 -3.01 4.80 -5.07
CA VAL A 47 -4.43 5.06 -4.78
C VAL A 47 -5.24 3.76 -4.73
N LEU A 48 -4.98 2.82 -5.64
CA LEU A 48 -5.66 1.52 -5.65
C LEU A 48 -5.34 0.69 -4.41
N ILE A 49 -4.07 0.66 -3.97
CA ILE A 49 -3.65 -0.02 -2.74
C ILE A 49 -4.38 0.57 -1.52
N ILE A 50 -4.41 1.89 -1.39
CA ILE A 50 -5.10 2.55 -0.27
C ILE A 50 -6.60 2.25 -0.30
N LYS A 51 -7.25 2.33 -1.47
CA LYS A 51 -8.67 1.98 -1.61
C LYS A 51 -8.96 0.53 -1.25
N ALA A 52 -8.09 -0.40 -1.65
CA ALA A 52 -8.24 -1.80 -1.29
C ALA A 52 -8.19 -2.01 0.23
N LEU A 53 -7.25 -1.35 0.92
CA LEU A 53 -7.18 -1.39 2.38
C LEU A 53 -8.42 -0.78 3.04
N THR A 54 -8.97 0.29 2.47
CA THR A 54 -10.25 0.87 2.92
C THR A 54 -11.41 -0.12 2.77
N ILE A 55 -11.55 -0.76 1.61
CA ILE A 55 -12.57 -1.79 1.35
C ILE A 55 -12.43 -2.93 2.37
N MET A 56 -11.21 -3.46 2.54
CA MET A 56 -10.95 -4.53 3.50
C MET A 56 -11.28 -4.09 4.93
N ASN A 57 -10.95 -2.86 5.32
CA ASN A 57 -11.32 -2.34 6.63
C ASN A 57 -12.84 -2.26 6.82
N TYR A 58 -13.59 -1.80 5.81
CA TYR A 58 -15.05 -1.79 5.86
C TYR A 58 -15.65 -3.19 5.95
N LYS A 59 -15.07 -4.17 5.24
CA LYS A 59 -15.46 -5.58 5.37
C LYS A 59 -15.22 -6.13 6.77
N ARG A 60 -14.06 -5.84 7.36
CA ARG A 60 -13.72 -6.28 8.72
C ARG A 60 -14.78 -5.85 9.74
N PHE A 61 -15.35 -4.65 9.58
CA PHE A 61 -16.35 -4.09 10.47
C PHE A 61 -17.80 -4.29 9.99
N ASN A 62 -18.03 -5.07 8.93
CA ASN A 62 -19.36 -5.33 8.34
C ASN A 62 -20.13 -4.08 7.90
N ILE A 63 -19.40 -3.02 7.51
CA ILE A 63 -20.00 -1.76 7.02
C ILE A 63 -19.80 -1.54 5.51
N LEU A 64 -19.22 -2.50 4.78
CA LEU A 64 -18.97 -2.35 3.35
C LEU A 64 -20.25 -2.00 2.56
N ASN A 65 -21.40 -2.57 2.92
CA ASN A 65 -22.67 -2.31 2.24
C ASN A 65 -23.08 -0.83 2.24
N GLU A 66 -22.66 -0.05 3.24
CA GLU A 66 -22.91 1.39 3.31
C GLU A 66 -22.11 2.16 2.26
N TYR A 67 -20.94 1.65 1.87
CA TYR A 67 -19.97 2.32 1.00
C TYR A 67 -19.74 1.60 -0.34
N ILE A 68 -20.43 0.48 -0.60
CA ILE A 68 -20.15 -0.40 -1.74
C ILE A 68 -20.31 0.30 -3.10
N ASN A 69 -21.19 1.30 -3.17
CA ASN A 69 -21.41 2.10 -4.38
C ASN A 69 -20.17 2.89 -4.82
N GLU A 70 -19.23 3.17 -3.91
CA GLU A 70 -17.97 3.86 -4.23
C GLU A 70 -16.97 2.98 -4.99
N PHE A 71 -17.13 1.65 -4.90
CA PHE A 71 -16.14 0.67 -5.38
C PHE A 71 -16.69 -0.28 -6.46
N LYS A 72 -17.99 -0.57 -6.45
CA LYS A 72 -18.62 -1.61 -7.30
C LYS A 72 -18.48 -1.43 -8.81
N ASN A 73 -18.13 -0.22 -9.28
CA ASN A 73 -17.98 0.07 -10.71
C ASN A 73 -16.53 -0.08 -11.20
N ASP A 74 -15.61 -0.46 -10.32
CA ASP A 74 -14.19 -0.63 -10.63
C ASP A 74 -13.81 -2.10 -10.45
N SER A 75 -13.76 -2.82 -11.57
CA SER A 75 -13.55 -4.27 -11.62
C SER A 75 -12.22 -4.72 -11.01
N ARG A 76 -11.27 -3.80 -10.80
CA ARG A 76 -10.01 -4.09 -10.12
C ARG A 76 -10.21 -4.50 -8.65
N PHE A 77 -11.36 -4.19 -8.06
CA PHE A 77 -11.68 -4.56 -6.68
C PHE A 77 -12.52 -5.82 -6.56
N ASP A 78 -12.92 -6.47 -7.65
CA ASP A 78 -13.86 -7.61 -7.62
C ASP A 78 -13.37 -8.76 -6.72
N ILE A 79 -12.06 -9.03 -6.70
CA ILE A 79 -11.44 -10.06 -5.82
C ILE A 79 -11.71 -9.79 -4.34
N ILE A 80 -11.78 -8.52 -3.95
CA ILE A 80 -11.90 -8.11 -2.55
C ILE A 80 -13.31 -7.67 -2.18
N LEU A 81 -14.21 -7.44 -3.16
CA LEU A 81 -15.63 -7.12 -2.97
C LEU A 81 -16.50 -8.39 -2.80
N ASN A 82 -16.16 -9.20 -1.80
CA ASN A 82 -16.94 -10.38 -1.40
C ASN A 82 -17.41 -10.26 0.05
N ASP A 83 -18.38 -11.09 0.47
CA ASP A 83 -19.04 -10.97 1.78
C ASP A 83 -18.26 -11.59 2.96
N ARG A 84 -17.09 -12.21 2.72
CA ARG A 84 -16.27 -12.79 3.79
C ARG A 84 -15.33 -11.74 4.39
N LYS A 85 -14.87 -11.99 5.63
CA LYS A 85 -13.80 -11.19 6.24
C LYS A 85 -12.57 -11.20 5.33
N PRO A 86 -11.85 -10.07 5.20
CA PRO A 86 -10.65 -10.01 4.39
C PRO A 86 -9.54 -10.87 5.01
N THR A 87 -8.68 -11.41 4.17
CA THR A 87 -7.50 -12.18 4.58
C THR A 87 -6.24 -11.58 3.95
N PHE A 88 -5.07 -11.93 4.48
CA PHE A 88 -3.79 -11.56 3.86
C PHE A 88 -3.68 -12.09 2.43
N ASN A 89 -4.21 -13.29 2.16
CA ASN A 89 -4.20 -13.86 0.82
C ASN A 89 -5.04 -13.04 -0.16
N ASP A 90 -6.21 -12.53 0.26
CA ASP A 90 -7.03 -11.64 -0.58
C ASP A 90 -6.26 -10.38 -0.98
N PHE A 91 -5.44 -9.86 -0.07
CA PHE A 91 -4.62 -8.68 -0.33
C PHE A 91 -3.53 -8.98 -1.36
N ASN A 92 -2.84 -10.11 -1.23
CA ASN A 92 -1.85 -10.53 -2.22
C ASN A 92 -2.46 -10.84 -3.59
N GLU A 93 -3.64 -11.46 -3.64
CA GLU A 93 -4.36 -11.69 -4.90
C GLU A 93 -4.75 -10.38 -5.56
N PHE A 94 -5.19 -9.39 -4.78
CA PHE A 94 -5.44 -8.04 -5.28
C PHE A 94 -4.17 -7.40 -5.86
N LEU A 95 -3.03 -7.44 -5.16
CA LEU A 95 -1.77 -6.90 -5.68
C LEU A 95 -1.38 -7.56 -7.01
N LYS A 96 -1.47 -8.90 -7.09
CA LYS A 96 -1.22 -9.66 -8.32
C LYS A 96 -2.16 -9.26 -9.45
N SER A 97 -3.43 -8.98 -9.16
CA SER A 97 -4.41 -8.53 -10.18
C SER A 97 -4.06 -7.18 -10.81
N LEU A 98 -3.26 -6.36 -10.12
CA LEU A 98 -2.73 -5.11 -10.64
C LEU A 98 -1.40 -5.28 -11.39
N ASN A 99 -0.98 -6.52 -11.64
CA ASN A 99 0.35 -6.88 -12.16
C ASN A 99 1.49 -6.29 -11.31
N LEU A 100 1.28 -6.23 -9.99
CA LEU A 100 2.29 -5.80 -9.03
C LEU A 100 2.96 -7.03 -8.40
N ASP A 101 4.23 -7.26 -8.74
CA ASP A 101 5.06 -8.28 -8.09
C ASP A 101 5.70 -7.70 -6.81
N LEU A 102 4.84 -7.46 -5.81
CA LEU A 102 5.23 -6.86 -4.54
C LEU A 102 5.14 -7.89 -3.42
N ASP A 103 6.06 -7.81 -2.47
CA ASP A 103 5.90 -8.48 -1.18
C ASP A 103 4.85 -7.72 -0.34
N GLY A 104 3.64 -8.29 -0.27
CA GLY A 104 2.53 -7.73 0.49
C GLY A 104 2.83 -7.57 1.98
N GLU A 105 3.67 -8.40 2.57
CA GLU A 105 4.06 -8.26 3.98
C GLU A 105 4.91 -7.00 4.18
N THR A 106 5.95 -6.82 3.35
CA THR A 106 6.80 -5.62 3.39
C THR A 106 5.99 -4.35 3.12
N LEU A 107 5.07 -4.39 2.16
CA LEU A 107 4.14 -3.28 1.90
C LEU A 107 3.30 -2.93 3.14
N LEU A 108 2.61 -3.91 3.74
CA LEU A 108 1.78 -3.67 4.92
C LEU A 108 2.59 -3.15 6.11
N LYS A 109 3.79 -3.69 6.35
CA LYS A 109 4.70 -3.18 7.40
C LYS A 109 5.14 -1.74 7.13
N SER A 110 5.43 -1.39 5.88
CA SER A 110 5.81 -0.01 5.54
C SER A 110 4.68 0.99 5.81
N LEU A 111 3.44 0.62 5.48
CA LEU A 111 2.24 1.41 5.75
C LEU A 111 1.96 1.52 7.26
N GLN A 112 2.03 0.39 7.98
CA GLN A 112 1.85 0.31 9.43
C GLN A 112 2.81 1.24 10.17
N LYS A 113 4.10 1.20 9.81
CA LYS A 113 5.13 2.05 10.44
C LYS A 113 4.93 3.54 10.18
N GLN A 114 4.31 3.92 9.06
CA GLN A 114 3.87 5.28 8.77
C GLN A 114 2.46 5.61 9.32
N LYS A 115 1.83 4.69 10.07
CA LYS A 115 0.47 4.82 10.63
C LYS A 115 -0.63 4.99 9.58
N ILE A 116 -0.39 4.53 8.35
CA ILE A 116 -1.38 4.56 7.27
C ILE A 116 -2.21 3.27 7.36
N GLY A 117 -3.49 3.40 7.72
CA GLY A 117 -4.37 2.24 7.82
C GLY A 117 -3.89 1.20 8.84
N GLU A 118 -3.23 1.65 9.92
CA GLU A 118 -2.56 0.80 10.91
C GLU A 118 -3.43 -0.37 11.39
N ASN A 119 -4.70 -0.11 11.71
CA ASN A 119 -5.63 -1.13 12.18
C ASN A 119 -5.84 -2.27 11.19
N ILE A 120 -6.00 -1.98 9.89
CA ILE A 120 -6.20 -3.02 8.87
C ILE A 120 -4.88 -3.70 8.51
N CYS A 121 -3.75 -2.97 8.52
CA CYS A 121 -2.43 -3.57 8.34
C CYS A 121 -2.12 -4.58 9.44
N ASN A 122 -2.34 -4.22 10.72
CA ASN A 122 -2.15 -5.12 11.86
C ASN A 122 -2.98 -6.39 11.71
N PHE A 123 -4.27 -6.22 11.39
CA PHE A 123 -5.19 -7.34 11.22
C PHE A 123 -4.76 -8.31 10.11
N LEU A 124 -4.34 -7.79 8.95
CA LEU A 124 -3.88 -8.63 7.84
C LEU A 124 -2.53 -9.31 8.14
N LEU A 125 -1.62 -8.64 8.85
CA LEU A 125 -0.35 -9.22 9.29
C LEU A 125 -0.53 -10.32 10.35
N GLU A 126 -1.52 -10.16 11.23
CA GLU A 126 -1.93 -11.20 12.20
C GLU A 126 -2.55 -12.41 11.49
N ASP A 127 -3.44 -12.19 10.52
CA ASP A 127 -4.04 -13.26 9.70
C ASP A 127 -2.98 -14.09 8.97
N LYS A 128 -1.93 -13.44 8.45
CA LYS A 128 -0.77 -14.13 7.87
C LYS A 128 -0.02 -14.99 8.87
N SER A 129 0.10 -14.55 10.12
CA SER A 129 0.92 -15.24 11.13
C SER A 129 0.21 -16.47 11.72
N ASN A 130 -1.12 -16.52 11.59
CA ASN A 130 -1.97 -17.58 12.12
C ASN A 130 -2.33 -18.67 11.10
N ASN A 131 -1.91 -18.52 9.84
CA ASN A 131 -2.14 -19.45 8.72
C ASN A 131 -0.81 -19.83 8.04
#